data_AF-A0A7C3F7Z3-F1
#
_entry.id   AF-A0A7C3F7Z3-F1
#
_cell.length_a   1.000
_cell.length_b   1.000
_cell.length_c   1.000
_cell.angle_alpha   90.00
_cell.angle_beta   90.00
_cell.angle_gamma   90.00
#
_symmetry.space_group_name_H-M   'P 1'
#
loop_
_entity.id
_entity.type
_entity.pdbx_description
1 polymer ?
#
loop_
_entity_poly.entity_id
_entity_poly.type
_entity_poly.pdbx_seq_one_letter_code
_entity_poly.pdbx_strand_id
1 'polypeptide(L)'
;MEAPSYSQSIKPLGLTLLITMAVINAVWAFLPSWAGASIATALYTIVALRWYMKDYLAGGIAGVLGFGIHLYVLLFHPLEDLQVFETVFFYLNLLIPIPIACFGFLLYPERK
;
A
#
# COMPACT_ATOMS: atom_id res chain seq x y z
N MET A 1 -23.71 -17.10 -3.15
CA MET A 1 -22.97 -17.05 -4.43
C MET A 1 -21.57 -17.57 -4.14
N GLU A 2 -21.05 -18.48 -4.95
CA GLU A 2 -19.65 -18.89 -4.81
C GLU A 2 -18.75 -17.71 -5.18
N ALA A 3 -17.67 -17.52 -4.42
CA ALA A 3 -16.71 -16.47 -4.72
C ALA A 3 -16.03 -16.76 -6.06
N PRO A 4 -15.75 -15.74 -6.90
CA PRO A 4 -15.08 -15.95 -8.18
C PRO A 4 -13.74 -16.67 -7.99
N SER A 5 -13.35 -17.53 -8.94
CA SER A 5 -12.09 -18.29 -8.86
C SER A 5 -10.86 -17.40 -8.61
N TYR A 6 -10.83 -16.19 -9.18
CA TYR A 6 -9.75 -15.23 -8.96
C TYR A 6 -9.65 -14.74 -7.50
N SER A 7 -10.74 -14.76 -6.73
CA SER A 7 -10.77 -14.24 -5.35
C SER A 7 -9.84 -15.03 -4.43
N GLN A 8 -9.64 -16.33 -4.69
CA GLN A 8 -8.76 -17.18 -3.91
C GLN A 8 -7.29 -16.80 -4.08
N SER A 9 -6.90 -16.25 -5.23
CA SER A 9 -5.53 -15.78 -5.49
C SER A 9 -5.33 -14.33 -5.05
N ILE A 10 -6.33 -13.47 -5.23
CA ILE A 10 -6.20 -12.04 -4.93
C ILE A 10 -6.12 -11.76 -3.42
N LYS A 11 -6.87 -12.48 -2.59
CA LYS A 11 -6.87 -12.29 -1.12
C LYS A 11 -5.49 -12.43 -0.48
N PRO A 12 -4.76 -13.55 -0.67
CA PRO A 12 -3.41 -13.68 -0.12
C PRO A 12 -2.44 -12.70 -0.77
N LEU A 13 -2.56 -12.44 -2.08
CA LEU A 13 -1.69 -11.49 -2.77
C LEU A 13 -1.84 -10.06 -2.22
N GLY A 14 -3.07 -9.58 -2.02
CA GLY A 14 -3.32 -8.26 -1.44
C GLY A 14 -2.76 -8.14 -0.02
N LEU A 15 -2.88 -9.20 0.80
CA LEU A 15 -2.28 -9.24 2.13
C LEU A 15 -0.74 -9.19 2.05
N THR A 16 -0.14 -9.98 1.15
CA THR A 16 1.31 -9.95 0.91
C THR A 16 1.77 -8.56 0.52
N LEU A 17 1.08 -7.89 -0.42
CA LEU A 17 1.43 -6.53 -0.82
C LEU A 17 1.35 -5.53 0.34
N LEU A 18 0.31 -5.61 1.19
CA LEU A 18 0.18 -4.76 2.37
C LEU A 18 1.32 -4.98 3.38
N ILE A 19 1.71 -6.23 3.61
CA ILE A 19 2.84 -6.58 4.49
C ILE A 19 4.15 -6.06 3.88
N THR A 20 4.37 -6.27 2.57
CA THR A 20 5.53 -5.76 1.85
C THR A 20 5.63 -4.23 1.99
N MET A 21 4.52 -3.52 1.87
CA MET A 21 4.46 -2.06 2.05
C MET A 21 4.80 -1.64 3.48
N ALA A 22 4.30 -2.35 4.49
CA ALA A 22 4.67 -2.08 5.87
C ALA A 22 6.18 -2.28 6.11
N VAL A 23 6.76 -3.35 5.55
CA VAL A 23 8.21 -3.63 5.68
C VAL A 23 9.05 -2.59 4.94
N ILE A 24 8.71 -2.24 3.70
CA ILE A 24 9.42 -1.22 2.92
C ILE A 24 9.45 0.11 3.69
N ASN A 25 8.30 0.55 4.21
CA ASN A 25 8.21 1.78 4.96
C ASN A 25 8.94 1.69 6.32
N ALA A 26 8.94 0.54 6.97
CA ALA A 26 9.69 0.35 8.21
C ALA A 26 11.19 0.47 7.97
N VAL A 27 11.70 -0.12 6.89
CA VAL A 27 13.10 0.01 6.47
C VAL A 27 13.41 1.46 6.10
N TRP A 28 12.52 2.12 5.36
CA TRP A 28 12.69 3.52 4.95
C TRP A 28 12.68 4.48 6.14
N ALA A 29 11.92 4.18 7.21
CA ALA A 29 11.86 4.99 8.42
C ALA A 29 13.17 5.05 9.21
N PHE A 30 14.11 4.14 8.97
CA PHE A 30 15.46 4.23 9.55
C PHE A 30 16.35 5.24 8.82
N LEU A 31 15.92 5.77 7.67
CA LEU A 31 16.63 6.82 6.96
C LEU A 31 16.19 8.20 7.50
N PRO A 32 17.14 9.10 7.81
CA PRO A 32 16.88 10.35 8.54
C PRO A 32 16.01 11.37 7.78
N SER A 33 15.74 11.12 6.50
CA SER A 33 15.15 12.04 5.55
C SER A 33 13.61 12.06 5.57
N TRP A 34 12.92 11.01 6.05
CA TRP A 34 11.48 10.84 5.81
C TRP A 34 10.68 10.33 7.03
N ALA A 35 10.26 11.26 7.91
CA ALA A 35 9.36 10.97 9.03
C ALA A 35 8.00 10.38 8.59
N GLY A 36 7.57 10.63 7.34
CA GLY A 36 6.36 10.06 6.78
C GLY A 36 6.37 8.52 6.66
N ALA A 37 7.55 7.91 6.55
CA ALA A 37 7.69 6.46 6.43
C ALA A 37 7.22 5.71 7.69
N SER A 38 7.45 6.26 8.88
CA SER A 38 6.94 5.67 10.14
C SER A 38 5.41 5.66 10.19
N ILE A 39 4.77 6.74 9.72
CA ILE A 39 3.31 6.84 9.64
C ILE A 39 2.77 5.84 8.63
N ALA A 40 3.38 5.76 7.44
CA ALA A 40 3.02 4.81 6.40
C ALA A 40 3.13 3.35 6.91
N THR A 41 4.18 3.02 7.65
CA THR A 41 4.37 1.69 8.28
C THR A 41 3.19 1.32 9.16
N ALA A 42 2.79 2.23 10.07
CA ALA A 42 1.67 2.00 10.98
C ALA A 42 0.35 1.83 10.20
N LEU A 43 0.11 2.69 9.21
CA LEU A 43 -1.09 2.63 8.37
C LEU A 43 -1.18 1.31 7.59
N TYR A 44 -0.12 0.90 6.88
CA TYR A 44 -0.14 -0.35 6.13
C TYR A 44 -0.26 -1.58 7.03
N THR A 45 0.30 -1.54 8.25
CA THR A 45 0.11 -2.60 9.24
C THR A 45 -1.35 -2.71 9.68
N ILE A 46 -2.00 -1.59 10.01
CA ILE A 46 -3.43 -1.56 10.36
C ILE A 46 -4.28 -2.06 9.20
N VAL A 47 -3.99 -1.63 7.98
CA VAL A 47 -4.73 -2.05 6.79
C VAL A 47 -4.52 -3.54 6.50
N ALA A 48 -3.31 -4.09 6.69
CA ALA A 48 -3.05 -5.53 6.60
C ALA A 48 -3.90 -6.33 7.59
N LEU A 49 -4.00 -5.87 8.85
CA LEU A 49 -4.86 -6.50 9.86
C LEU A 49 -6.35 -6.43 9.46
N ARG A 50 -6.81 -5.29 8.97
CA ARG A 50 -8.18 -5.13 8.47
C ARG A 50 -8.46 -6.03 7.27
N TRP A 51 -7.50 -6.15 6.35
CA TRP A 51 -7.57 -7.06 5.21
C TRP A 51 -7.68 -8.53 5.65
N TYR A 52 -6.88 -8.94 6.64
CA TYR A 52 -6.98 -10.26 7.25
C TYR A 52 -8.36 -10.52 7.87
N MET A 53 -8.94 -9.49 8.49
CA MET A 53 -10.32 -9.50 9.00
C MET A 53 -11.39 -9.33 7.89
N LYS A 54 -11.01 -9.48 6.62
CA LYS A 54 -11.88 -9.39 5.43
C LYS A 54 -12.50 -8.01 5.18
N ASP A 55 -11.91 -6.96 5.73
CA ASP A 55 -12.25 -5.57 5.40
C ASP A 55 -11.43 -5.05 4.22
N TYR A 56 -11.79 -5.53 3.03
CA TYR A 56 -11.09 -5.19 1.79
C TYR A 56 -11.29 -3.73 1.34
N LEU A 57 -12.37 -3.07 1.80
CA LEU A 57 -12.61 -1.66 1.51
C LEU A 57 -11.51 -0.77 2.11
N ALA A 58 -11.05 -1.09 3.32
CA ALA A 58 -9.95 -0.38 3.95
C ALA A 58 -8.68 -0.47 3.10
N GLY A 59 -8.41 -1.63 2.49
CA GLY A 59 -7.33 -1.80 1.51
C GLY A 59 -7.53 -0.94 0.27
N GLY A 60 -8.74 -0.93 -0.28
CA GLY A 60 -9.13 -0.09 -1.43
C GLY A 60 -8.82 1.39 -1.20
N ILE A 61 -9.33 1.93 -0.10
CA ILE A 61 -9.15 3.35 0.28
C ILE A 61 -7.67 3.65 0.56
N ALA A 62 -6.98 2.80 1.31
CA ALA A 62 -5.56 2.99 1.62
C ALA A 62 -4.69 2.98 0.35
N GLY A 63 -5.00 2.11 -0.62
CA GLY A 63 -4.32 2.07 -1.91
C GLY A 63 -4.45 3.38 -2.69
N VAL A 64 -5.67 3.95 -2.76
CA VAL A 64 -5.92 5.25 -3.41
C VAL A 64 -5.17 6.39 -2.72
N LEU A 65 -5.25 6.45 -1.38
CA LEU A 65 -4.56 7.50 -0.62
C LEU A 65 -3.04 7.39 -0.73
N GLY A 66 -2.49 6.17 -0.62
CA GLY A 66 -1.06 5.90 -0.73
C GLY A 66 -0.49 6.31 -2.09
N PHE A 67 -1.18 5.94 -3.17
CA PHE A 67 -0.84 6.38 -4.53
C PHE A 67 -0.94 7.90 -4.66
N GLY A 68 -2.04 8.50 -4.21
CA GLY A 68 -2.29 9.93 -4.32
C GLY A 68 -1.22 10.79 -3.64
N ILE A 69 -0.79 10.39 -2.43
CA ILE A 69 0.27 11.10 -1.70
C ILE A 69 1.60 11.05 -2.48
N HIS A 70 2.01 9.87 -2.97
CA HIS A 70 3.28 9.75 -3.68
C HIS A 70 3.22 10.37 -5.08
N LEU A 71 2.07 10.31 -5.75
CA LEU A 71 1.86 11.02 -7.01
C LEU A 71 1.95 12.53 -6.82
N TYR A 72 1.35 13.07 -5.75
CA TYR A 72 1.50 14.47 -5.39
C TYR A 72 2.98 14.85 -5.17
N VAL A 73 3.73 14.05 -4.41
CA VAL A 73 5.16 14.31 -4.22
C VAL A 73 5.92 14.27 -5.55
N LEU A 74 5.64 13.30 -6.42
CA LEU A 74 6.28 13.19 -7.73
C LEU A 74 6.05 14.43 -8.61
N LEU A 75 4.85 15.01 -8.56
CA LEU A 75 4.46 16.13 -9.42
C LEU A 75 4.92 17.50 -8.88
N PHE A 76 5.06 17.63 -7.57
CA PHE A 76 5.23 18.94 -6.92
C PHE A 76 6.52 19.10 -6.11
N HIS A 77 7.27 18.03 -5.86
CA HIS A 77 8.53 18.08 -5.11
C HIS A 77 9.71 17.56 -5.94
N PRO A 78 10.87 18.24 -5.92
CA PRO A 78 12.08 17.73 -6.56
C PRO A 78 12.51 16.42 -5.90
N LEU A 79 12.73 15.37 -6.70
CA LEU A 79 13.25 14.08 -6.22
C LEU A 79 14.78 14.00 -6.28
N GLU A 80 15.46 15.08 -6.71
CA GLU A 80 16.91 15.13 -6.94
C GLU A 80 17.72 14.92 -5.65
N ASP A 81 17.14 15.21 -4.49
CA ASP A 81 17.77 15.05 -3.18
C ASP A 81 17.66 13.61 -2.63
N LEU A 82 16.94 12.71 -3.30
CA LEU A 82 16.80 11.32 -2.86
C LEU A 82 18.04 10.50 -3.24
N GLN A 83 18.57 9.77 -2.26
CA GLN A 83 19.58 8.76 -2.54
C GLN A 83 18.98 7.62 -3.38
N VAL A 84 19.83 6.90 -4.12
CA VAL A 84 19.39 5.82 -5.04
C VAL A 84 18.42 4.83 -4.38
N PHE A 85 18.69 4.41 -3.13
CA PHE A 85 17.82 3.49 -2.40
C PHE A 85 16.48 4.13 -1.98
N GLU A 86 16.46 5.41 -1.64
CA GLU A 86 15.24 6.13 -1.29
C GLU A 86 14.34 6.31 -2.52
N THR A 87 14.95 6.55 -3.69
CA THR A 87 14.24 6.59 -4.98
C THR A 87 13.52 5.27 -5.27
N VAL A 88 14.15 4.13 -4.97
CA VAL A 88 13.50 2.81 -5.11
C VAL A 88 12.30 2.70 -4.16
N PHE A 89 12.46 3.06 -2.88
CA PHE A 89 11.36 3.01 -1.92
C PHE A 89 10.21 3.97 -2.27
N PHE A 90 10.53 5.13 -2.82
CA PHE A 90 9.55 6.07 -3.34
C PHE A 90 8.70 5.45 -4.46
N TYR A 91 9.33 4.85 -5.47
CA TYR A 91 8.60 4.23 -6.58
C TYR A 91 7.82 2.98 -6.16
N LEU A 92 8.33 2.17 -5.23
CA LEU A 92 7.55 1.08 -4.65
C LEU A 92 6.31 1.60 -3.93
N ASN A 93 6.46 2.70 -3.17
CA ASN A 93 5.35 3.36 -2.52
C ASN A 93 4.38 4.08 -3.46
N LEU A 94 4.81 4.39 -4.68
CA LEU A 94 3.93 4.91 -5.72
C LEU A 94 3.15 3.77 -6.40
N LEU A 95 3.82 2.69 -6.79
CA LEU A 95 3.25 1.70 -7.70
C LEU A 95 2.46 0.60 -6.99
N ILE A 96 2.94 0.08 -5.87
CA ILE A 96 2.27 -1.03 -5.15
C ILE A 96 0.88 -0.68 -4.62
N PRO A 97 0.57 0.56 -4.21
CA PRO A 97 -0.79 0.92 -3.79
C PRO A 97 -1.85 0.75 -4.89
N ILE A 98 -1.47 0.78 -6.17
CA ILE A 98 -2.39 0.61 -7.30
C ILE A 98 -3.05 -0.78 -7.29
N PRO A 99 -2.32 -1.91 -7.33
CA PRO A 99 -2.95 -3.23 -7.23
C PRO A 99 -3.68 -3.43 -5.89
N ILE A 100 -3.21 -2.86 -4.78
CA ILE A 100 -3.93 -2.90 -3.50
C ILE A 100 -5.32 -2.24 -3.63
N ALA A 101 -5.39 -1.07 -4.25
CA ALA A 101 -6.64 -0.37 -4.50
C ALA A 101 -7.59 -1.21 -5.36
N CYS A 102 -7.10 -1.74 -6.49
CA CYS A 102 -7.87 -2.58 -7.40
C CYS A 102 -8.42 -3.82 -6.68
N PHE A 103 -7.57 -4.55 -5.96
CA PHE A 103 -7.97 -5.75 -5.23
C PHE A 103 -8.99 -5.44 -4.13
N GLY A 104 -8.79 -4.34 -3.39
CA GLY A 104 -9.70 -3.91 -2.35
C GLY A 104 -11.11 -3.64 -2.86
N PHE A 105 -11.23 -2.91 -3.97
CA PHE A 105 -12.54 -2.63 -4.57
C PHE A 105 -13.16 -3.84 -5.27
N LEU A 106 -12.35 -4.71 -5.90
CA LEU A 106 -12.84 -5.95 -6.50
C LEU A 106 -13.40 -6.94 -5.46
N LEU A 107 -12.79 -7.01 -4.27
CA LEU A 107 -13.21 -7.90 -3.18
C LEU A 107 -14.25 -7.27 -2.24
N TYR A 108 -14.47 -5.95 -2.30
CA TYR A 108 -15.42 -5.25 -1.42
C TYR A 108 -16.85 -5.86 -1.39
N PRO A 109 -17.44 -6.30 -2.52
CA PRO A 109 -18.78 -6.90 -2.52
C PRO A 109 -18.88 -8.19 -1.69
N GLU A 110 -17.78 -8.89 -1.42
CA GLU A 110 -17.75 -10.12 -0.63
C GLU A 110 -18.00 -9.91 0.87
N ARG A 111 -18.19 -8.66 1.30
CA ARG A 111 -18.57 -8.30 2.67
C ARG A 111 -20.06 -8.52 2.97
N LYS A 112 -20.88 -8.81 1.95
CA LYS A 112 -22.31 -9.13 2.05
C LYS A 112 -22.53 -10.63 1.96
#